data_AF-A0A9D1BPE8-F1
#
_entry.id   AF-A0A9D1BPE8-F1
#
_cell.length_a   1.000
_cell.length_b   1.000
_cell.length_c   1.000
_cell.angle_alpha   90.00
_cell.angle_beta   90.00
_cell.angle_gamma   90.00
#
_symmetry.space_group_name_H-M   'P 1'
#
loop_
_entity.id
_entity.type
_entity.pdbx_description
1 polymer ?
#
loop_
_entity_poly.entity_id
_entity_poly.type
_entity_poly.pdbx_seq_one_letter_code
_entity_poly.pdbx_strand_id
1 'polypeptide(L)'
;MCGRFTLLLSWSEIHDLLQGFVSHLQAKAPPELAGAPPRYNIAPTQPILVLRREAGKTRPRLMRWGLVPEWVADPATFPLIINARGETLTEKASFRNAV
;
A
#
# COMPACT_ATOMS: atom_id res chain seq x y z
N MET A 1 7.24 -14.94 -3.36
CA MET A 1 6.77 -13.68 -4.00
C MET A 1 5.27 -13.77 -4.19
N CYS A 2 4.53 -12.70 -3.96
CA CYS A 2 3.07 -12.65 -4.16
C CYS A 2 2.74 -11.72 -5.35
N GLY A 3 1.64 -12.03 -6.05
CA GLY A 3 1.23 -11.27 -7.24
C GLY A 3 -0.27 -11.01 -7.32
N ARG A 4 -1.07 -11.55 -6.40
CA ARG A 4 -2.51 -11.33 -6.28
C ARG A 4 -2.92 -11.38 -4.81
N PHE A 5 -3.94 -10.62 -4.43
CA PHE A 5 -4.57 -10.73 -3.11
C PHE A 5 -6.01 -10.21 -3.13
N THR A 6 -6.71 -10.36 -2.01
CA THR A 6 -8.11 -9.94 -1.82
C THR A 6 -8.21 -8.83 -0.78
N LEU A 7 -9.16 -7.91 -0.97
CA LEU A 7 -9.62 -6.98 0.06
C LEU A 7 -11.12 -7.21 0.26
N LEU A 8 -11.47 -8.04 1.25
CA LEU A 8 -12.85 -8.45 1.47
C LEU A 8 -13.58 -7.59 2.51
N LEU A 9 -12.83 -7.05 3.47
CA LEU A 9 -13.35 -6.29 4.59
C LEU A 9 -13.58 -4.83 4.20
N SER A 10 -14.65 -4.27 4.73
CA SER A 10 -14.90 -2.83 4.76
C SER A 10 -13.85 -2.10 5.61
N TRP A 11 -13.74 -0.78 5.42
CA TRP A 11 -12.83 0.02 6.25
C TRP A 11 -13.16 -0.05 7.74
N SER A 12 -14.45 -0.07 8.12
CA SER A 12 -14.84 -0.19 9.54
C SER A 12 -14.34 -1.51 10.15
N GLU A 13 -14.49 -2.63 9.45
CA GLU A 13 -14.01 -3.93 9.93
C GLU A 13 -12.48 -3.97 10.05
N ILE A 14 -11.77 -3.40 9.07
CA ILE A 14 -10.30 -3.29 9.10
C ILE A 14 -9.86 -2.40 10.27
N HIS A 15 -10.52 -1.25 10.45
CA HIS A 15 -10.22 -0.34 11.55
C HIS A 15 -10.43 -1.04 12.89
N ASP A 16 -11.56 -1.75 13.05
CA ASP A 16 -11.89 -2.44 14.29
C ASP A 16 -10.89 -3.54 14.65
N LEU A 17 -10.42 -4.28 13.65
CA LEU A 17 -9.38 -5.30 13.81
C LEU A 17 -8.03 -4.70 14.22
N LEU A 18 -7.68 -3.53 13.68
CA LEU A 18 -6.32 -2.97 13.80
C LEU A 18 -6.17 -1.92 14.90
N GLN A 19 -7.24 -1.27 15.36
CA GLN A 19 -7.16 -0.14 16.31
C GLN A 19 -6.45 -0.47 17.64
N GLY A 20 -6.49 -1.74 18.08
CA GLY A 20 -5.77 -2.19 19.28
C GLY A 20 -4.27 -2.43 19.07
N PHE A 21 -3.81 -2.53 17.82
CA PHE A 21 -2.42 -2.84 17.45
C PHE A 21 -1.70 -1.67 16.78
N VAL A 22 -2.45 -0.79 16.11
CA VAL A 22 -1.92 0.32 15.33
C VAL A 22 -2.26 1.64 16.02
N SER A 23 -1.24 2.25 16.64
CA SER A 23 -1.44 3.53 17.34
C SER A 23 -1.79 4.67 16.38
N HIS A 24 -2.66 5.57 16.85
CA HIS A 24 -3.14 6.74 16.12
C HIS A 24 -3.71 6.41 14.73
N LEU A 25 -4.35 5.25 14.59
CA LEU A 25 -5.08 4.87 13.39
C LEU A 25 -6.27 5.81 13.18
N GLN A 26 -6.37 6.38 11.99
CA GLN A 26 -7.46 7.29 11.67
C GLN A 26 -8.76 6.52 11.42
N ALA A 27 -9.82 6.78 12.21
CA ALA A 27 -11.11 6.10 12.07
C ALA A 27 -11.81 6.36 10.73
N LYS A 28 -11.63 7.53 10.12
CA LYS A 28 -12.30 7.90 8.87
C LYS A 28 -11.67 7.19 7.66
N ALA A 29 -12.50 6.52 6.87
CA ALA A 29 -12.11 5.93 5.59
C ALA A 29 -11.59 6.99 4.60
N PRO A 30 -10.66 6.63 3.71
CA PRO A 30 -10.44 7.40 2.48
C PRO A 30 -11.76 7.52 1.72
N PRO A 31 -12.11 8.69 1.15
CA PRO A 31 -13.33 8.85 0.36
C PRO A 31 -13.48 7.81 -0.74
N GLU A 32 -12.36 7.38 -1.34
CA GLU A 32 -12.30 6.38 -2.41
C GLU A 32 -12.65 4.96 -1.95
N LEU A 33 -12.61 4.70 -0.65
CA LEU A 33 -12.98 3.41 -0.04
C LEU A 33 -14.34 3.46 0.66
N ALA A 34 -14.96 4.63 0.80
CA ALA A 34 -16.27 4.75 1.42
C ALA A 34 -17.33 4.06 0.55
N GLY A 35 -17.84 2.92 1.03
CA GLY A 35 -18.82 2.12 0.28
C GLY A 35 -18.23 1.32 -0.91
N ALA A 36 -16.90 1.21 -1.00
CA ALA A 36 -16.28 0.39 -2.05
C ALA A 36 -16.63 -1.10 -1.86
N PRO A 37 -16.98 -1.82 -2.94
CA PRO A 37 -17.30 -3.24 -2.85
C PRO A 37 -16.03 -4.07 -2.55
N PRO A 38 -16.19 -5.30 -2.03
CA PRO A 38 -15.10 -6.25 -1.89
C PRO A 38 -14.35 -6.48 -3.20
N ARG A 39 -13.02 -6.61 -3.10
CA ARG A 39 -12.13 -6.86 -4.25
C ARG A 39 -11.52 -8.25 -4.13
N TYR A 40 -12.04 -9.16 -4.94
CA TYR A 40 -11.68 -10.59 -4.92
C TYR A 40 -10.40 -10.94 -5.69
N ASN A 41 -9.84 -9.97 -6.43
CA ASN A 41 -8.67 -10.21 -7.25
C ASN A 41 -7.91 -8.91 -7.54
N ILE A 42 -7.18 -8.43 -6.56
CA ILE A 42 -6.29 -7.28 -6.72
C ILE A 42 -5.05 -7.73 -7.47
N ALA A 43 -4.76 -7.07 -8.59
CA ALA A 43 -3.60 -7.32 -9.44
C ALA A 43 -2.56 -6.18 -9.32
N PRO A 44 -1.31 -6.40 -9.75
CA PRO A 44 -0.31 -5.34 -9.84
C PRO A 44 -0.80 -4.13 -10.60
N THR A 45 -0.20 -2.97 -10.34
CA THR A 45 -0.54 -1.63 -10.87
C THR A 45 -1.89 -1.07 -10.44
N GLN A 46 -2.80 -1.89 -9.90
CA GLN A 46 -4.05 -1.39 -9.35
C GLN A 46 -3.81 -0.60 -8.06
N PRO A 47 -4.70 0.37 -7.72
CA PRO A 47 -4.66 1.02 -6.41
C PRO A 47 -4.96 -0.01 -5.31
N ILE A 48 -4.29 0.09 -4.17
CA ILE A 48 -4.42 -0.78 -3.00
C ILE A 48 -4.48 0.04 -1.73
N LEU A 49 -5.20 -0.45 -0.72
CA LEU A 49 -5.24 0.18 0.60
C LEU A 49 -3.89 -0.02 1.31
N VAL A 50 -3.28 1.07 1.74
CA VAL A 50 -2.04 1.11 2.52
C VAL A 50 -2.25 1.98 3.75
N LEU A 51 -1.67 1.56 4.88
CA LEU A 51 -1.58 2.37 6.09
C LEU A 51 -0.20 3.04 6.13
N ARG A 52 -0.16 4.38 6.09
CA ARG A 52 1.09 5.15 6.15
C ARG A 52 1.14 6.01 7.40
N ARG A 53 2.28 6.00 8.09
CA ARG A 53 2.53 6.90 9.22
C ARG A 53 3.05 8.26 8.70
N GLU A 54 2.36 9.33 9.08
CA GLU A 54 2.67 10.71 8.69
C GLU A 54 2.36 11.64 9.88
N ALA A 55 3.34 12.46 10.30
CA ALA A 55 3.19 13.42 11.39
C ALA A 55 2.51 12.82 12.65
N GLY A 56 2.99 11.64 13.08
CA GLY A 56 2.50 10.94 14.27
C GLY A 56 1.14 10.24 14.13
N LYS A 57 0.47 10.34 12.97
CA LYS A 57 -0.81 9.66 12.69
C LYS A 57 -0.62 8.54 11.68
N THR A 58 -1.40 7.48 11.81
CA THR A 58 -1.44 6.39 10.82
C THR A 58 -2.68 6.57 9.95
N ARG A 59 -2.48 6.89 8.68
CA ARG A 59 -3.54 7.25 7.75
C ARG A 59 -3.76 6.17 6.69
N PRO A 60 -5.01 5.78 6.41
CA PRO A 60 -5.31 4.98 5.25
C PRO A 60 -5.18 5.81 3.96
N ARG A 61 -4.65 5.18 2.91
CA ARG A 61 -4.46 5.76 1.58
C ARG A 61 -4.65 4.68 0.52
N LEU A 62 -5.10 5.08 -0.65
CA LEU A 62 -4.92 4.26 -1.86
C LEU A 62 -3.58 4.59 -2.51
N MET A 63 -2.79 3.55 -2.79
CA MET A 63 -1.50 3.67 -3.48
C MET A 63 -1.43 2.66 -4.61
N ARG A 64 -0.70 2.97 -5.68
CA ARG A 64 -0.43 2.02 -6.77
C ARG A 64 0.35 0.81 -6.24
N TRP A 65 -0.09 -0.42 -6.53
CA TRP A 65 0.75 -1.60 -6.31
C TRP A 65 1.85 -1.71 -7.36
N GLY A 66 2.93 -0.99 -7.12
CA GLY A 66 4.21 -1.18 -7.77
C GLY A 66 5.02 0.10 -7.68
N LEU A 67 6.24 -0.04 -7.18
CA LEU A 67 7.14 1.03 -6.84
C LEU A 67 7.71 1.68 -8.10
N VAL A 68 7.69 3.01 -8.11
CA VAL A 68 8.42 3.84 -9.08
C VAL A 68 9.44 4.63 -8.26
N PRO A 69 10.75 4.33 -8.39
CA PRO A 69 11.78 5.14 -7.75
C PRO A 69 11.74 6.59 -8.25
N GLU A 70 12.06 7.56 -7.38
CA GLU A 70 11.93 8.99 -7.68
C GLU A 70 12.77 9.47 -8.89
N TRP A 71 13.88 8.78 -9.17
CA TRP A 71 14.81 9.12 -10.26
C TRP A 71 14.34 8.61 -11.62
N VAL A 72 13.26 7.83 -11.67
CA VAL A 72 12.67 7.34 -12.92
C VAL A 72 11.86 8.46 -13.57
N ALA A 73 12.38 8.98 -14.68
CA ALA A 73 11.70 10.04 -15.45
C ALA A 73 10.42 9.55 -16.13
N ASP A 74 10.46 8.36 -16.74
CA ASP A 74 9.30 7.75 -17.39
C ASP A 74 8.98 6.36 -16.79
N PRO A 75 7.92 6.25 -15.97
CA PRO A 75 7.48 4.98 -15.39
C PRO A 75 7.13 3.91 -16.44
N ALA A 76 6.78 4.28 -17.67
CA ALA A 76 6.42 3.32 -18.72
C ALA A 76 7.64 2.53 -19.23
N THR A 77 8.84 3.11 -19.14
CA THR A 77 10.10 2.48 -19.57
C THR A 77 10.79 1.68 -18.47
N PHE A 78 10.29 1.77 -17.24
CA PHE A 78 10.94 1.17 -16.07
C PHE A 78 10.31 -0.18 -15.70
N PRO A 79 11.11 -1.18 -15.30
CA PRO A 79 10.58 -2.47 -14.86
C PRO A 79 9.58 -2.33 -13.71
N LEU A 80 8.48 -3.07 -13.79
CA LEU A 80 7.46 -3.09 -12.75
C LEU A 80 8.00 -3.77 -11.48
N ILE A 81 8.23 -3.00 -10.41
CA ILE A 81 8.65 -3.52 -9.11
C ILE A 81 7.43 -3.70 -8.20
N ILE A 82 7.02 -4.94 -7.95
CA ILE A 82 5.84 -5.26 -7.12
C ILE A 82 6.16 -6.01 -5.82
N ASN A 83 7.39 -6.52 -5.69
CA ASN A 83 7.90 -7.23 -4.51
C ASN A 83 9.29 -6.69 -4.16
N ALA A 84 9.60 -6.63 -2.87
CA ALA A 84 10.95 -6.40 -2.35
C ALA A 84 11.38 -7.64 -1.54
N ARG A 85 12.63 -8.09 -1.71
CA ARG A 85 13.19 -9.22 -0.95
C ARG A 85 13.78 -8.70 0.35
N GLY A 86 13.37 -9.28 1.47
CA GLY A 86 13.82 -8.94 2.83
C GLY A 86 15.35 -8.86 2.95
N GLU A 87 16.02 -9.76 2.26
CA GLU A 87 17.45 -10.01 2.33
C GLU A 87 18.28 -8.93 1.62
N THR A 88 17.72 -8.23 0.62
CA THR A 88 18.50 -7.36 -0.29
C THR A 88 17.87 -5.99 -0.52
N LEU A 89 16.79 -5.65 0.20
CA LEU A 89 16.07 -4.39 -0.03
C LEU A 89 16.91 -3.14 0.28
N THR A 90 17.83 -3.22 1.24
CA THR A 90 18.73 -2.12 1.63
C THR A 90 19.89 -1.89 0.65
N GLU A 91 20.23 -2.89 -0.17
CA GLU A 91 21.35 -2.84 -1.11
C GLU A 91 20.93 -2.29 -2.49
N LYS A 92 19.65 -2.48 -2.85
CA LYS A 92 19.15 -2.16 -4.19
C LYS A 92 18.77 -0.69 -4.32
N ALA A 93 19.34 -0.02 -5.33
CA ALA A 93 19.09 1.41 -5.61
C ALA A 93 17.61 1.77 -5.78
N SER A 94 16.78 0.86 -6.28
CA SER A 94 15.34 1.08 -6.44
C SER A 94 14.60 1.36 -5.13
N PHE A 95 15.14 0.94 -3.98
CA PHE A 95 14.50 1.09 -2.67
C PHE A 95 15.18 2.12 -1.75
N ARG A 96 16.26 2.79 -2.20
CA ARG A 96 17.11 3.64 -1.34
C ARG A 96 16.34 4.70 -0.53
N ASN A 97 15.27 5.27 -1.09
CA ASN A 97 14.47 6.32 -0.43
C ASN A 97 13.13 5.80 0.11
N ALA A 98 12.94 4.47 0.13
CA ALA A 98 11.71 3.81 0.53
C ALA A 98 11.88 2.93 1.77
N VAL A 99 13.06 2.92 2.37
CA VAL A 99 13.47 2.09 3.51
C VAL A 99 13.94 2.99 4.65
#